data_AF-A0A8J5TCV9-F1
#
_entry.id   AF-A0A8J5TCV9-F1
#
_cell.length_a   1.000
_cell.length_b   1.000
_cell.length_c   1.000
_cell.angle_alpha   90.00
_cell.angle_beta   90.00
_cell.angle_gamma   90.00
#
_symmetry.space_group_name_H-M   'P 1'
#
loop_
_entity.id
_entity.type
_entity.pdbx_description
1 polymer ?
#
loop_
_entity_poly.entity_id
_entity_poly.type
_entity_poly.pdbx_seq_one_letter_code
_entity_poly.pdbx_strand_id
1 'polypeptide(L)'
;MPKKMGVNSKAEAARERRSATESDRRERVERAKEEEYWRDAEGPKSRAARRREEDAEKRAEAAARKAENRRLAEAEAAAAVAPSKIVARKASRVGAPAPKVTEAELARRREEERLRLEREAEAAKKRAARTAEEEEYERVVLVANTNRDDSIIEARSVDEAIVRMSLVDSEAPLPTDKHPERRLKASFKAFEEAELPKLKEEKPGLTLHQYKDMIWKLWKKSPDNPLNQVCSHKDISFGLFTQSNIAHPRFYFFILMFLTYC
;
A
#
# COMPACT_ATOMS: atom_id res chain seq x y z
N MET A 1 -47.00 -31.13 -9.11
CA MET A 1 -46.44 -29.98 -8.38
C MET A 1 -45.49 -29.22 -9.30
N PRO A 2 -45.71 -27.93 -9.60
CA PRO A 2 -44.84 -27.17 -10.50
C PRO A 2 -43.50 -26.89 -9.81
N LYS A 3 -42.37 -27.21 -10.47
CA LYS A 3 -41.04 -26.85 -10.00
C LYS A 3 -40.88 -25.33 -10.07
N LYS A 4 -40.40 -24.73 -8.98
CA LYS A 4 -40.22 -23.29 -8.80
C LYS A 4 -39.07 -22.85 -9.71
N MET A 5 -39.38 -22.38 -10.92
CA MET A 5 -38.41 -21.89 -11.93
C MET A 5 -37.88 -20.48 -11.59
N GLY A 6 -37.61 -20.20 -10.31
CA GLY A 6 -36.98 -18.97 -9.86
C GLY A 6 -35.53 -19.27 -9.52
N VAL A 7 -34.60 -18.68 -10.26
CA VAL A 7 -33.17 -18.76 -9.95
C VAL A 7 -32.95 -18.16 -8.55
N ASN A 8 -32.19 -18.86 -7.71
CA ASN A 8 -31.91 -18.41 -6.35
C ASN A 8 -30.99 -17.18 -6.41
N SER A 9 -31.44 -16.03 -5.92
CA SER A 9 -30.68 -14.78 -5.89
C SER A 9 -29.25 -14.94 -5.31
N LYS A 10 -29.05 -15.85 -4.35
CA LYS A 10 -27.70 -16.15 -3.81
C LYS A 10 -26.81 -16.88 -4.83
N ALA A 11 -27.40 -17.74 -5.67
CA ALA A 11 -26.69 -18.43 -6.74
C ALA A 11 -26.34 -17.47 -7.88
N GLU A 12 -27.20 -16.50 -8.19
CA GLU A 12 -26.90 -15.44 -9.15
C GLU A 12 -25.75 -14.55 -8.66
N ALA A 13 -25.81 -14.06 -7.42
CA ALA A 13 -24.73 -13.27 -6.83
C ALA A 13 -23.38 -14.03 -6.71
N ALA A 14 -23.41 -15.36 -6.59
CA ALA A 14 -22.20 -16.18 -6.65
C ALA A 14 -21.65 -16.32 -8.08
N ARG A 15 -22.54 -16.45 -9.09
CA ARG A 15 -22.17 -16.47 -10.50
C ARG A 15 -21.62 -15.13 -10.97
N GLU A 16 -22.21 -14.02 -10.54
CA GLU A 16 -21.73 -12.66 -10.82
C GLU A 16 -20.33 -12.42 -10.26
N ARG A 17 -20.05 -12.83 -9.01
CA ARG A 17 -18.71 -12.73 -8.43
C ARG A 17 -17.68 -13.55 -9.21
N ARG A 18 -18.01 -14.79 -9.56
CA ARG A 18 -17.13 -15.64 -10.38
C ARG A 18 -16.92 -15.04 -11.78
N SER A 19 -17.96 -14.48 -12.38
CA SER A 19 -17.89 -13.80 -13.67
C SER A 19 -17.02 -12.54 -13.59
N ALA A 20 -17.11 -11.77 -12.50
CA ALA A 20 -16.33 -10.55 -12.31
C ALA A 20 -14.84 -10.84 -12.08
N THR A 21 -14.51 -11.86 -11.29
CA THR A 21 -13.12 -12.32 -11.12
C THR A 21 -12.57 -12.88 -12.43
N GLU A 22 -13.37 -13.64 -13.17
CA GLU A 22 -12.96 -14.16 -14.46
C GLU A 22 -12.78 -13.07 -15.51
N SER A 23 -13.62 -12.01 -15.51
CA SER A 23 -13.44 -10.87 -16.39
C SER A 23 -12.20 -10.04 -16.02
N ASP A 24 -11.92 -9.81 -14.73
CA ASP A 24 -10.69 -9.14 -14.29
C ASP A 24 -9.44 -9.94 -14.68
N ARG A 25 -9.49 -11.27 -14.52
CA ARG A 25 -8.40 -12.15 -14.97
C ARG A 25 -8.20 -12.07 -16.48
N ARG A 26 -9.28 -12.08 -17.26
CA ARG A 26 -9.22 -11.93 -18.72
C ARG A 26 -8.67 -10.56 -19.12
N GLU A 27 -9.09 -9.50 -18.47
CA GLU A 27 -8.61 -8.14 -18.72
C GLU A 27 -7.12 -8.01 -18.38
N ARG A 28 -6.64 -8.60 -17.28
CA ARG A 28 -5.21 -8.63 -16.94
C ARG A 28 -4.40 -9.38 -18.00
N VAL A 29 -4.91 -10.51 -18.47
CA VAL A 29 -4.25 -11.31 -19.51
C VAL A 29 -4.27 -10.57 -20.85
N GLU A 30 -5.36 -9.91 -21.21
CA GLU A 30 -5.48 -9.10 -22.42
C GLU A 30 -4.56 -7.88 -22.37
N ARG A 31 -4.51 -7.17 -21.24
CA ARG A 31 -3.58 -6.07 -21.01
C ARG A 31 -2.12 -6.52 -21.09
N ALA A 32 -1.79 -7.66 -20.48
CA ALA A 32 -0.43 -8.21 -20.57
C ALA A 32 -0.06 -8.59 -22.02
N LYS A 33 -1.00 -9.16 -22.78
CA LYS A 33 -0.81 -9.45 -24.21
C LYS A 33 -0.69 -8.18 -25.05
N GLU A 34 -1.45 -7.14 -24.73
CA GLU A 34 -1.34 -5.84 -25.39
C GLU A 34 0.00 -5.18 -25.06
N GLU A 35 0.43 -5.18 -23.79
CA GLU A 35 1.75 -4.70 -23.38
C GLU A 35 2.89 -5.49 -24.04
N GLU A 36 2.74 -6.80 -24.18
CA GLU A 36 3.68 -7.66 -24.90
C GLU A 36 3.69 -7.35 -26.40
N TYR A 37 2.52 -7.23 -27.02
CA TYR A 37 2.37 -6.84 -28.42
C TYR A 37 3.02 -5.48 -28.70
N TRP A 38 2.80 -4.48 -27.83
CA TRP A 38 3.43 -3.17 -27.95
C TRP A 38 4.94 -3.23 -27.71
N ARG A 39 5.42 -4.04 -26.75
CA ARG A 39 6.85 -4.24 -26.52
C ARG A 39 7.54 -4.89 -27.73
N ASP A 40 6.92 -5.88 -28.34
CA ASP A 40 7.44 -6.56 -29.53
C ASP A 40 7.41 -5.62 -30.75
N ALA A 41 6.38 -4.77 -30.86
CA ALA A 41 6.27 -3.75 -31.90
C ALA A 41 7.31 -2.62 -31.77
N GLU A 42 7.72 -2.27 -30.55
CA GLU A 42 8.83 -1.32 -30.28
C GLU A 42 10.18 -1.86 -30.76
N GLY A 43 10.32 -3.18 -30.87
CA GLY A 43 11.53 -3.85 -31.32
C GLY A 43 12.73 -3.63 -30.39
N PRO A 44 13.93 -4.11 -30.77
CA PRO A 44 15.12 -3.90 -29.96
C PRO A 44 15.49 -2.41 -29.93
N LYS A 45 15.53 -1.83 -28.72
CA LYS A 45 16.03 -0.46 -28.49
C LYS A 45 17.39 -0.31 -29.17
N SER A 46 17.58 0.80 -29.89
CA SER A 46 18.86 1.08 -30.56
C SER A 46 20.02 1.08 -29.56
N ARG A 47 21.23 0.74 -30.02
CA ARG A 47 22.45 0.76 -29.19
C ARG A 47 22.66 2.11 -28.49
N ALA A 48 22.24 3.21 -29.13
CA ALA A 48 22.30 4.55 -28.55
C ALA A 48 21.28 4.76 -27.41
N ALA A 49 20.05 4.25 -27.55
CA ALA A 49 19.04 4.29 -26.49
C ALA A 49 19.46 3.45 -25.29
N ARG A 50 19.96 2.23 -25.52
CA ARG A 50 20.49 1.36 -24.46
C ARG A 50 21.66 2.01 -23.69
N ARG A 51 22.59 2.67 -24.40
CA ARG A 51 23.69 3.42 -23.75
C ARG A 51 23.19 4.58 -22.90
N ARG A 52 22.15 5.30 -23.35
CA ARG A 52 21.54 6.40 -22.57
C ARG A 52 20.84 5.90 -21.32
N GLU A 53 20.15 4.76 -21.38
CA GLU A 53 19.52 4.12 -20.22
C GLU A 53 20.57 3.64 -19.21
N GLU A 54 21.62 2.95 -19.66
CA GLU A 54 22.73 2.49 -18.81
C GLU A 54 23.48 3.68 -18.15
N ASP A 55 23.75 4.75 -18.90
CA ASP A 55 24.36 5.97 -18.35
C ASP A 55 23.42 6.68 -17.36
N ALA A 56 22.11 6.63 -17.57
CA ALA A 56 21.13 7.19 -16.64
C ALA A 56 21.03 6.35 -15.36
N GLU A 57 21.03 5.03 -15.48
CA GLU A 57 21.05 4.08 -14.36
C GLU A 57 22.33 4.25 -13.53
N LYS A 58 23.51 4.33 -14.17
CA LYS A 58 24.78 4.57 -13.49
C LYS A 58 24.84 5.93 -12.78
N ARG A 59 24.24 6.98 -13.37
CA ARG A 59 24.12 8.29 -12.71
C ARG A 59 23.15 8.24 -11.54
N ALA A 60 22.05 7.51 -11.66
CA ALA A 60 21.07 7.33 -10.59
C ALA A 60 21.68 6.52 -9.42
N GLU A 61 22.40 5.44 -9.70
CA GLU A 61 23.11 4.64 -8.70
C GLU A 61 24.21 5.47 -8.00
N ALA A 62 25.00 6.24 -8.76
CA ALA A 62 26.01 7.13 -8.18
C ALA A 62 25.38 8.23 -7.31
N ALA A 63 24.23 8.77 -7.71
CA ALA A 63 23.47 9.74 -6.90
C ALA A 63 22.90 9.08 -5.63
N ALA A 64 22.37 7.86 -5.73
CA ALA A 64 21.87 7.10 -4.59
C ALA A 64 22.99 6.78 -3.59
N ARG A 65 24.14 6.27 -4.06
CA ARG A 65 25.31 6.01 -3.23
C ARG A 65 25.85 7.28 -2.58
N LYS A 66 25.85 8.41 -3.30
CA LYS A 66 26.24 9.70 -2.73
C LYS A 66 25.25 10.18 -1.67
N ALA A 67 23.95 9.98 -1.89
CA ALA A 67 22.92 10.33 -0.92
C ALA A 67 23.01 9.47 0.34
N GLU A 68 23.27 8.18 0.20
CA GLU A 68 23.49 7.27 1.33
C GLU A 68 24.75 7.64 2.13
N ASN A 69 25.89 7.86 1.46
CA ASN A 69 27.12 8.31 2.10
C ASN A 69 26.93 9.65 2.81
N ARG A 70 26.16 10.56 2.22
CA ARG A 70 25.81 11.83 2.85
C ARG A 70 24.94 11.63 4.09
N ARG A 71 23.95 10.74 4.02
CA ARG A 71 23.10 10.39 5.18
C ARG A 71 23.93 9.79 6.32
N LEU A 72 24.90 8.93 6.01
CA LEU A 72 25.83 8.38 7.00
C LEU A 72 26.73 9.46 7.60
N ALA A 73 27.30 10.33 6.78
CA ALA A 73 28.13 11.44 7.25
C ALA A 73 27.33 12.45 8.11
N GLU A 74 26.09 12.74 7.75
CA GLU A 74 25.18 13.58 8.55
C GLU A 74 24.81 12.90 9.87
N ALA A 75 24.61 11.58 9.89
CA ALA A 75 24.39 10.81 11.12
C ALA A 75 25.62 10.82 12.04
N GLU A 76 26.83 10.68 11.48
CA GLU A 76 28.09 10.78 12.23
C GLU A 76 28.33 12.20 12.76
N ALA A 77 28.07 13.23 11.94
CA ALA A 77 28.16 14.63 12.36
C ALA A 77 27.14 14.95 13.46
N ALA A 78 25.91 14.44 13.36
CA ALA A 78 24.90 14.57 14.40
C ALA A 78 25.33 13.85 15.69
N ALA A 79 25.98 12.67 15.59
CA ALA A 79 26.53 11.95 16.74
C ALA A 79 27.75 12.68 17.37
N ALA A 80 28.53 13.42 16.58
CA ALA A 80 29.66 14.22 17.05
C ALA A 80 29.21 15.54 17.73
N VAL A 81 28.09 16.12 17.29
CA VAL A 81 27.49 17.33 17.88
C VAL A 81 26.56 17.00 19.05
N ALA A 82 26.00 15.78 19.09
CA ALA A 82 25.37 15.26 20.29
C ALA A 82 26.41 15.30 21.43
N PRO A 83 26.10 15.88 22.61
CA PRO A 83 27.06 16.05 23.69
C PRO A 83 27.44 14.70 24.30
N SER A 84 28.34 13.98 23.64
CA SER A 84 29.05 12.85 24.20
C SER A 84 30.03 13.39 25.25
N LYS A 85 30.09 12.71 26.39
CA LYS A 85 30.88 13.00 27.63
C LYS A 85 32.40 13.23 27.44
N ILE A 86 32.90 13.45 26.22
CA ILE A 86 34.31 13.60 25.86
C ILE A 86 34.81 15.05 25.98
N VAL A 87 33.95 16.07 25.82
CA VAL A 87 34.35 17.49 25.98
C VAL A 87 34.81 17.83 27.41
N ALA A 88 34.35 17.09 28.42
CA ALA A 88 34.86 17.22 29.79
C ALA A 88 36.32 16.74 29.97
N ARG A 89 36.86 15.93 29.04
CA ARG A 89 38.23 15.40 29.12
C ARG A 89 39.25 16.25 28.36
N LYS A 90 38.82 17.10 27.42
CA LYS A 90 39.74 17.91 26.58
C LYS A 90 40.12 19.25 27.21
N ALA A 91 39.33 19.78 28.15
CA ALA A 91 39.71 20.94 28.97
C ALA A 91 40.87 20.65 29.94
N SER A 92 41.17 19.37 30.24
CA SER A 92 42.27 18.97 31.12
C SER A 92 43.63 18.82 30.40
N ARG A 93 43.70 19.05 29.08
CA ARG A 93 44.90 18.78 28.25
C ARG A 93 45.43 20.03 27.56
N VAL A 94 45.36 21.19 28.22
CA VAL A 94 45.98 22.43 27.74
C VAL A 94 46.82 22.98 28.89
N GLY A 95 47.99 22.39 29.15
CA GLY A 95 48.80 22.81 30.30
C GLY A 95 50.12 22.08 30.53
N ALA A 96 50.68 21.36 29.54
CA ALA A 96 52.02 20.80 29.68
C ALA A 96 52.82 21.01 28.38
N PRO A 97 54.01 21.65 28.43
CA PRO A 97 54.90 21.70 27.28
C PRO A 97 55.33 20.28 26.94
N ALA A 98 55.18 19.88 25.68
CA ALA A 98 55.59 18.55 25.24
C ALA A 98 57.10 18.37 25.50
N PRO A 99 57.51 17.28 26.17
CA PRO A 99 58.92 17.03 26.45
C PRO A 99 59.68 16.94 25.12
N LYS A 100 60.87 17.54 25.05
CA LYS A 100 61.73 17.46 23.87
C LYS A 100 62.28 16.04 23.76
N VAL A 101 61.59 15.22 22.96
CA VAL A 101 61.92 13.80 22.73
C VAL A 101 63.13 13.72 21.80
N THR A 102 64.15 12.99 22.20
CA THR A 102 65.34 12.75 21.36
C THR A 102 65.01 11.79 20.20
N GLU A 103 65.75 11.85 19.09
CA GLU A 103 65.47 11.03 17.90
C GLU A 103 65.46 9.52 18.21
N ALA A 104 66.30 9.07 19.14
CA ALA A 104 66.33 7.69 19.62
C ALA A 104 65.03 7.28 20.33
N GLU A 105 64.43 8.17 21.11
CA GLU A 105 63.17 7.91 21.82
C GLU A 105 61.97 7.95 20.86
N LEU A 106 62.01 8.79 19.82
CA LEU A 106 61.04 8.77 18.72
C LEU A 106 61.09 7.45 17.94
N ALA A 107 62.28 6.90 17.68
CA ALA A 107 62.44 5.62 17.00
C ALA A 107 61.88 4.46 17.85
N ARG A 108 62.19 4.41 19.15
CA ARG A 108 61.64 3.38 20.06
C ARG A 108 60.12 3.46 20.16
N ARG A 109 59.56 4.66 20.26
CA ARG A 109 58.11 4.85 20.31
C ARG A 109 57.42 4.44 19.00
N ARG A 110 58.03 4.70 17.85
CA ARG A 110 57.51 4.25 16.54
C ARG A 110 57.53 2.73 16.41
N GLU A 111 58.57 2.08 16.93
CA GLU A 111 58.66 0.61 16.95
C GLU A 111 57.63 -0.01 17.89
N GLU A 112 57.43 0.56 19.08
CA GLU A 112 56.40 0.13 20.02
C GLU A 112 54.98 0.32 19.47
N GLU A 113 54.70 1.44 18.81
CA GLU A 113 53.41 1.68 18.12
C GLU A 113 53.20 0.70 16.95
N ARG A 114 54.26 0.39 16.18
CA ARG A 114 54.20 -0.60 15.10
C ARG A 114 53.89 -1.99 15.64
N LEU A 115 54.57 -2.41 16.72
CA LEU A 115 54.32 -3.69 17.38
C LEU A 115 52.92 -3.76 17.98
N ARG A 116 52.43 -2.66 18.54
CA ARG A 116 51.06 -2.56 19.05
C ARG A 116 50.03 -2.70 17.94
N LEU A 117 50.23 -2.01 16.82
CA LEU A 117 49.35 -2.10 15.65
C LEU A 117 49.34 -3.52 15.07
N GLU A 118 50.49 -4.20 15.03
CA GLU A 118 50.59 -5.59 14.59
C GLU A 118 49.83 -6.55 15.52
N ARG A 119 49.97 -6.38 16.85
CA ARG A 119 49.20 -7.16 17.84
C ARG A 119 47.70 -6.89 17.76
N GLU A 120 47.30 -5.64 17.54
CA GLU A 120 45.89 -5.27 17.35
C GLU A 120 45.35 -5.83 16.03
N ALA A 121 46.15 -5.84 14.96
CA ALA A 121 45.79 -6.44 13.68
C ALA A 121 45.69 -7.98 13.76
N GLU A 122 46.59 -8.64 14.49
CA GLU A 122 46.51 -10.09 14.74
C GLU A 122 45.29 -10.43 15.60
N ALA A 123 45.02 -9.65 16.64
CA ALA A 123 43.82 -9.80 17.45
C ALA A 123 42.54 -9.56 16.64
N ALA A 124 42.54 -8.58 15.72
CA ALA A 124 41.44 -8.33 14.80
C ALA A 124 41.24 -9.49 13.82
N LYS A 125 42.32 -10.03 13.24
CA LYS A 125 42.26 -11.25 12.40
C LYS A 125 41.70 -12.44 13.17
N LYS A 126 42.11 -12.63 14.43
CA LYS A 126 41.59 -13.70 15.30
C LYS A 126 40.13 -13.49 15.73
N ARG A 127 39.65 -12.24 15.78
CA ARG A 127 38.22 -11.93 15.98
C ARG A 127 37.44 -12.19 14.70
N ALA A 128 37.94 -11.74 13.55
CA ALA A 128 37.34 -11.98 12.24
C ALA A 128 37.25 -13.47 11.88
N ALA A 129 38.27 -14.26 12.24
CA ALA A 129 38.24 -15.72 12.07
C ALA A 129 37.16 -16.39 12.93
N ARG A 130 36.95 -15.91 14.18
CA ARG A 130 35.88 -16.41 15.05
C ARG A 130 34.49 -16.02 14.55
N THR A 131 34.32 -14.81 14.02
CA THR A 131 33.04 -14.38 13.43
C THR A 131 32.77 -15.08 12.10
N ALA A 132 33.80 -15.36 11.29
CA ALA A 132 33.65 -16.12 10.06
C ALA A 132 33.21 -17.57 10.33
N GLU A 133 33.72 -18.20 11.39
CA GLU A 133 33.28 -19.52 11.85
C GLU A 133 31.80 -19.50 12.30
N GLU A 134 31.37 -18.44 12.99
CA GLU A 134 29.98 -18.26 13.43
C GLU A 134 29.04 -18.03 12.24
N GLU A 135 29.40 -17.16 11.29
CA GLU A 135 28.62 -16.92 10.07
C GLU A 135 28.52 -18.17 9.17
N GLU A 136 29.56 -18.99 9.12
CA GLU A 136 29.55 -20.26 8.38
C GLU A 136 28.68 -21.30 9.09
N TYR A 137 28.72 -21.37 10.42
CA TYR A 137 27.82 -22.21 11.21
C TYR A 137 26.36 -21.77 11.06
N GLU A 138 26.09 -20.46 11.14
CA GLU A 138 24.76 -19.89 10.89
C GLU A 138 24.28 -20.24 9.49
N ARG A 139 25.14 -20.16 8.47
CA ARG A 139 24.76 -20.54 7.10
C ARG A 139 24.36 -22.01 6.99
N VAL A 140 25.04 -22.92 7.69
CA VAL A 140 24.72 -24.35 7.70
C VAL A 140 23.45 -24.65 8.49
N VAL A 141 23.22 -23.95 9.60
CA VAL A 141 22.03 -24.15 10.47
C VAL A 141 20.78 -23.47 9.92
N LEU A 142 20.92 -22.32 9.26
CA LEU A 142 19.83 -21.57 8.63
C LEU A 142 19.49 -22.07 7.23
N VAL A 143 20.11 -23.15 6.74
CA VAL A 143 19.59 -23.85 5.56
C VAL A 143 18.21 -24.38 5.91
N ALA A 144 17.18 -23.63 5.49
CA ALA A 144 15.80 -23.98 5.70
C ALA A 144 15.54 -25.39 5.14
N ASN A 145 15.00 -26.25 6.00
CA ASN A 145 14.67 -27.61 5.61
C ASN A 145 13.40 -27.58 4.74
N THR A 146 13.60 -27.52 3.44
CA THR A 146 12.54 -27.46 2.41
C THR A 146 11.63 -28.69 2.39
N ASN A 147 11.95 -29.76 3.14
CA ASN A 147 11.08 -30.93 3.26
C ASN A 147 9.91 -30.71 4.23
N ARG A 148 9.88 -29.60 4.98
CA ARG A 148 8.81 -29.22 5.92
C ARG A 148 8.09 -27.93 5.54
N ASP A 149 8.33 -27.39 4.35
CA ASP A 149 7.62 -26.21 3.88
C ASP A 149 6.18 -26.59 3.47
N ASP A 150 5.22 -26.20 4.31
CA ASP A 150 3.76 -26.30 4.04
C ASP A 150 3.31 -25.38 2.88
N SER A 151 4.23 -24.65 2.25
CA SER A 151 3.98 -23.80 1.08
C SER A 151 3.75 -24.61 -0.20
N ILE A 152 4.21 -25.86 -0.25
CA ILE A 152 3.95 -26.76 -1.37
C ILE A 152 2.62 -27.46 -1.11
N ILE A 153 1.57 -26.99 -1.77
CA ILE A 153 0.25 -27.61 -1.74
C ILE A 153 0.28 -28.87 -2.60
N GLU A 154 0.75 -29.98 -2.02
CA GLU A 154 0.60 -31.30 -2.62
C GLU A 154 -0.86 -31.76 -2.50
N ALA A 155 -1.55 -31.85 -3.63
CA ALA A 155 -2.87 -32.46 -3.72
C ALA A 155 -2.81 -33.62 -4.72
N ARG A 156 -3.25 -34.81 -4.30
CA ARG A 156 -3.22 -36.01 -5.17
C ARG A 156 -4.49 -36.17 -6.00
N SER A 157 -5.52 -35.39 -5.68
CA SER A 157 -6.81 -35.39 -6.37
C SER A 157 -7.35 -33.97 -6.59
N VAL A 158 -8.24 -33.81 -7.58
CA VAL A 158 -8.84 -32.53 -7.93
C VAL A 158 -9.66 -31.96 -6.78
N ASP A 159 -10.41 -32.80 -6.06
CA ASP A 159 -11.23 -32.37 -4.92
C ASP A 159 -10.36 -31.91 -3.73
N GLU A 160 -9.22 -32.58 -3.49
CA GLU A 160 -8.27 -32.19 -2.46
C GLU A 160 -7.59 -30.84 -2.77
N ALA A 161 -7.28 -30.59 -4.04
CA ALA A 161 -6.71 -29.31 -4.49
C ALA A 161 -7.69 -28.14 -4.22
N ILE A 162 -8.99 -28.35 -4.49
CA ILE A 162 -10.02 -27.34 -4.26
C ILE A 162 -10.14 -27.02 -2.76
N VAL A 163 -10.10 -28.02 -1.88
CA VAL A 163 -10.20 -27.81 -0.43
C VAL A 163 -8.99 -27.03 0.09
N ARG A 164 -7.77 -27.41 -0.31
CA ARG A 164 -6.55 -26.74 0.16
C ARG A 164 -6.45 -25.29 -0.33
N MET A 165 -6.84 -25.00 -1.58
CA MET A 165 -6.88 -23.62 -2.07
C MET A 165 -7.96 -22.77 -1.38
N SER A 166 -9.08 -23.38 -0.97
CA SER A 166 -10.18 -22.65 -0.30
C SER A 166 -9.85 -22.19 1.13
N LEU A 167 -8.94 -22.90 1.81
CA LEU A 167 -8.46 -22.55 3.14
C LEU A 167 -7.50 -21.35 3.11
N VAL A 168 -6.64 -21.25 2.08
CA VAL A 168 -5.70 -20.13 1.90
C VAL A 168 -6.43 -18.82 1.62
N ASP A 169 -7.56 -18.86 0.91
CA ASP A 169 -8.42 -17.70 0.65
C ASP A 169 -9.21 -17.19 1.87
N SER A 170 -9.20 -17.93 2.99
CA SER A 170 -9.98 -17.58 4.19
C SER A 170 -9.23 -16.70 5.20
N GLU A 171 -7.93 -16.42 4.99
CA GLU A 171 -7.06 -15.67 5.92
C GLU A 171 -6.84 -14.19 5.52
N ALA A 172 -7.69 -13.61 4.66
CA ALA A 172 -7.69 -12.18 4.32
C ALA A 172 -9.09 -11.54 4.50
N PRO A 173 -9.15 -10.24 4.83
CA PRO A 173 -9.73 -9.69 6.05
C PRO A 173 -11.23 -9.99 6.25
N LEU A 174 -11.58 -10.26 7.52
CA LEU A 174 -12.92 -10.28 8.15
C LEU A 174 -14.14 -10.48 7.22
N PRO A 175 -14.93 -11.54 7.42
CA PRO A 175 -16.14 -11.79 6.65
C PRO A 175 -17.06 -10.57 6.62
N THR A 176 -17.14 -9.90 5.47
CA THR A 176 -18.18 -8.91 5.17
C THR A 176 -19.52 -9.54 5.53
N ASP A 177 -20.23 -8.96 6.49
CA ASP A 177 -21.43 -9.53 7.11
C ASP A 177 -22.46 -9.91 6.04
N LYS A 178 -22.57 -11.24 5.84
CA LYS A 178 -23.36 -11.89 4.79
C LYS A 178 -24.87 -11.91 5.09
N HIS A 179 -25.36 -11.10 6.04
CA HIS A 179 -26.75 -11.19 6.50
C HIS A 179 -27.57 -9.93 6.18
N PRO A 180 -28.17 -9.84 4.97
CA PRO A 180 -29.16 -8.81 4.68
C PRO A 180 -30.33 -8.84 5.68
N GLU A 181 -30.70 -10.01 6.19
CA GLU A 181 -31.75 -10.19 7.19
C GLU A 181 -31.39 -9.62 8.57
N ARG A 182 -30.11 -9.65 8.97
CA ARG A 182 -29.67 -9.07 10.25
C ARG A 182 -29.57 -7.55 10.17
N ARG A 183 -29.13 -7.02 9.02
CA ARG A 183 -29.13 -5.57 8.75
C ARG A 183 -30.54 -4.99 8.73
N LEU A 184 -31.50 -5.71 8.15
CA LEU A 184 -32.92 -5.32 8.16
C LEU A 184 -33.48 -5.18 9.58
N LYS A 185 -33.22 -6.16 10.44
CA LYS A 185 -33.68 -6.15 11.84
C LYS A 185 -32.95 -5.12 12.70
N ALA A 186 -31.64 -4.93 12.47
CA ALA A 186 -30.84 -3.95 13.20
C ALA A 186 -31.22 -2.50 12.85
N SER A 187 -31.37 -2.18 11.55
CA SER A 187 -31.83 -0.87 11.07
C SER A 187 -33.25 -0.57 11.53
N PHE A 188 -34.17 -1.55 11.46
CA PHE A 188 -35.53 -1.39 11.96
C PHE A 188 -35.56 -1.13 13.47
N LYS A 189 -34.76 -1.83 14.26
CA LYS A 189 -34.68 -1.63 15.72
C LYS A 189 -34.14 -0.25 16.09
N ALA A 190 -33.08 0.21 15.40
CA ALA A 190 -32.53 1.55 15.59
C ALA A 190 -33.56 2.65 15.26
N PHE A 191 -34.36 2.44 14.19
CA PHE A 191 -35.43 3.36 13.81
C PHE A 191 -36.63 3.31 14.79
N GLU A 192 -36.99 2.12 15.29
CA GLU A 192 -38.00 1.95 16.33
C GLU A 192 -37.62 2.73 17.60
N GLU A 193 -36.38 2.63 18.07
CA GLU A 193 -35.93 3.33 19.29
C GLU A 193 -35.88 4.87 19.14
N ALA A 194 -35.61 5.39 17.94
CA ALA A 194 -35.56 6.82 17.66
C ALA A 194 -36.94 7.48 17.47
N GLU A 195 -37.88 6.76 16.85
CA GLU A 195 -39.20 7.30 16.49
C GLU A 195 -40.29 6.99 17.53
N LEU A 196 -40.12 5.92 18.32
CA LEU A 196 -41.04 5.54 19.38
C LEU A 196 -41.20 6.60 20.51
N PRO A 197 -40.17 7.35 20.95
CA PRO A 197 -40.38 8.45 21.91
C PRO A 197 -41.11 9.65 21.28
N LYS A 198 -40.74 10.06 20.06
CA LYS A 198 -41.37 11.21 19.37
C LYS A 198 -42.87 10.97 19.13
N LEU A 199 -43.22 9.77 18.68
CA LEU A 199 -44.62 9.40 18.41
C LEU A 199 -45.46 9.25 19.68
N LYS A 200 -44.84 8.91 20.82
CA LYS A 200 -45.52 8.89 22.13
C LYS A 200 -45.83 10.29 22.65
N GLU A 201 -44.97 11.26 22.36
CA GLU A 201 -45.18 12.67 22.72
C GLU A 201 -46.27 13.33 21.85
N GLU A 202 -46.29 13.03 20.55
CA GLU A 202 -47.25 13.63 19.62
C GLU A 202 -48.71 13.15 19.81
N LYS A 203 -48.91 11.89 20.23
CA LYS A 203 -50.26 11.29 20.33
C LYS A 203 -50.43 10.38 21.55
N PRO A 204 -50.41 10.90 22.78
CA PRO A 204 -50.64 10.06 23.95
C PRO A 204 -52.03 9.38 23.87
N GLY A 205 -52.08 8.04 23.95
CA GLY A 205 -53.33 7.27 23.98
C GLY A 205 -53.45 6.11 22.98
N LEU A 206 -52.50 5.95 22.05
CA LEU A 206 -52.50 4.85 21.09
C LEU A 206 -51.83 3.58 21.66
N THR A 207 -52.28 2.38 21.25
CA THR A 207 -51.68 1.12 21.71
C THR A 207 -50.28 0.94 21.10
N LEU A 208 -49.32 0.37 21.86
CA LEU A 208 -47.95 0.10 21.39
C LEU A 208 -47.88 -0.60 20.02
N HIS A 209 -48.82 -1.51 19.74
CA HIS A 209 -48.93 -2.20 18.46
C HIS A 209 -49.20 -1.24 17.28
N GLN A 210 -50.09 -0.26 17.47
CA GLN A 210 -50.44 0.71 16.43
C GLN A 210 -49.28 1.67 16.14
N TYR A 211 -48.48 2.04 17.14
CA TYR A 211 -47.24 2.77 16.91
C TYR A 211 -46.25 1.95 16.08
N LYS A 212 -46.07 0.66 16.40
CA LYS A 212 -45.19 -0.23 15.62
C LYS A 212 -45.62 -0.36 14.16
N ASP A 213 -46.92 -0.44 13.89
CA ASP A 213 -47.44 -0.48 12.52
C ASP A 213 -47.21 0.84 11.76
N MET A 214 -47.31 1.98 12.44
CA MET A 214 -47.04 3.30 11.85
C MET A 214 -45.54 3.51 11.61
N ILE A 215 -44.70 3.12 12.57
CA ILE A 215 -43.23 3.10 12.45
C ILE A 215 -42.83 2.17 11.30
N TRP A 216 -43.43 0.99 11.17
CA TRP A 216 -43.18 0.07 10.06
C TRP A 216 -43.54 0.68 8.69
N LYS A 217 -44.65 1.42 8.60
CA LYS A 217 -45.05 2.13 7.36
C LYS A 217 -44.09 3.27 7.01
N LEU A 218 -43.64 4.03 8.00
CA LEU A 218 -42.64 5.09 7.81
C LEU A 218 -41.30 4.48 7.40
N TRP A 219 -40.86 3.44 8.10
CA TRP A 219 -39.60 2.76 7.85
C TRP A 219 -39.50 2.14 6.45
N LYS A 220 -40.60 1.57 5.90
CA LYS A 220 -40.60 1.11 4.49
C LYS A 220 -40.31 2.23 3.49
N LYS A 221 -40.67 3.47 3.82
CA LYS A 221 -40.43 4.68 3.00
C LYS A 221 -39.13 5.40 3.36
N SER A 222 -38.55 5.12 4.53
CA SER A 222 -37.33 5.77 5.00
C SER A 222 -36.09 5.35 4.19
N PRO A 223 -35.10 6.25 4.06
CA PRO A 223 -33.81 5.96 3.41
C PRO A 223 -32.94 4.96 4.19
N ASP A 224 -33.26 4.74 5.47
CA ASP A 224 -32.57 3.79 6.35
C ASP A 224 -32.94 2.32 6.12
N ASN A 225 -33.89 2.06 5.21
CA ASN A 225 -34.19 0.70 4.79
C ASN A 225 -33.10 0.23 3.80
N PRO A 226 -32.28 -0.78 4.14
CA PRO A 226 -31.24 -1.29 3.25
C PRO A 226 -31.80 -1.87 1.94
N LEU A 227 -33.11 -2.14 1.84
CA LEU A 227 -33.77 -2.52 0.58
C LEU A 227 -33.94 -1.35 -0.40
N ASN A 228 -34.07 -0.11 0.10
CA ASN A 228 -34.21 1.07 -0.74
C ASN A 228 -32.84 1.57 -1.23
N GLN A 229 -31.75 1.24 -0.51
CA GLN A 229 -30.38 1.63 -0.86
C GLN A 229 -29.81 0.87 -2.06
N VAL A 230 -30.33 -0.33 -2.36
CA VAL A 230 -29.87 -1.14 -3.51
C VAL A 230 -30.29 -0.52 -4.85
N CYS A 231 -31.22 0.45 -4.86
CA CYS A 231 -31.74 1.09 -6.06
C CYS A 231 -31.15 2.47 -6.36
N SER A 232 -30.48 3.13 -5.40
CA SER A 232 -30.17 4.57 -5.49
C SER A 232 -28.76 4.91 -5.99
N HIS A 233 -27.89 3.93 -6.28
CA HIS A 233 -26.47 4.17 -6.58
C HIS A 233 -26.10 4.01 -8.08
N LYS A 234 -27.04 4.09 -9.03
CA LYS A 234 -26.69 3.92 -10.46
C LYS A 234 -27.00 5.09 -11.40
N ASP A 235 -27.68 6.15 -10.97
CA ASP A 235 -28.14 7.19 -11.91
C ASP A 235 -27.68 8.61 -11.55
N ILE A 236 -26.38 8.84 -11.36
CA ILE A 236 -25.80 10.20 -11.33
C ILE A 236 -24.47 10.24 -12.09
N SER A 237 -24.47 9.84 -13.37
CA SER A 237 -23.32 10.07 -14.26
C SER A 237 -23.63 9.84 -15.73
N PHE A 238 -24.78 10.30 -16.23
CA PHE A 238 -25.04 10.37 -17.67
C PHE A 238 -26.04 11.48 -17.97
N GLY A 239 -25.57 12.67 -18.37
CA GLY A 239 -26.49 13.71 -18.86
C GLY A 239 -26.11 15.17 -18.59
N LEU A 240 -24.88 15.58 -18.89
CA LEU A 240 -24.56 16.99 -19.14
C LEU A 240 -23.60 17.09 -20.34
N PHE A 241 -24.04 16.62 -21.50
CA PHE A 241 -23.36 16.91 -22.77
C PHE A 241 -24.31 16.81 -23.98
N THR A 242 -25.27 17.72 -24.06
CA THR A 242 -26.03 18.15 -25.26
C THR A 242 -26.79 19.40 -24.78
N GLN A 243 -26.92 20.55 -25.44
CA GLN A 243 -26.84 20.92 -26.83
C GLN A 243 -26.80 22.47 -26.85
N SER A 244 -25.74 23.10 -27.37
CA SER A 244 -25.69 24.55 -27.56
C SER A 244 -26.60 24.90 -28.74
N ASN A 245 -27.83 25.28 -28.42
CA ASN A 245 -28.87 25.62 -29.37
C ASN A 245 -28.60 26.99 -30.02
N ILE A 246 -28.70 26.99 -31.35
CA ILE A 246 -28.63 28.12 -32.25
C ILE A 246 -29.93 28.94 -32.09
N ALA A 247 -29.82 30.21 -31.70
CA ALA A 247 -30.87 31.20 -31.96
C ALA A 247 -30.30 32.64 -31.95
N HIS A 248 -30.39 33.30 -33.11
CA HIS A 248 -30.18 34.74 -33.31
C HIS A 248 -30.99 35.60 -32.33
N PRO A 249 -30.55 36.86 -32.12
CA PRO A 249 -31.46 37.94 -32.47
C PRO A 249 -30.76 39.08 -33.22
N ARG A 250 -31.44 39.58 -34.25
CA ARG A 250 -31.22 40.93 -34.80
C ARG A 250 -31.52 41.94 -33.70
N PHE A 251 -30.53 42.63 -33.17
CA PHE A 251 -30.73 43.94 -32.55
C PHE A 251 -29.51 44.82 -32.83
N TYR A 252 -29.78 45.86 -33.61
CA TYR A 252 -29.02 47.09 -33.78
C TYR A 252 -28.28 47.54 -32.51
N PHE A 253 -27.01 47.92 -32.61
CA PHE A 253 -26.53 49.30 -32.42
C PHE A 253 -24.99 49.32 -32.30
N PHE A 254 -24.36 50.19 -33.10
CA PHE A 254 -23.21 51.02 -32.74
C PHE A 254 -21.82 50.38 -32.47
N ILE A 255 -20.84 50.72 -33.32
CA ILE A 255 -19.50 51.29 -32.99
C ILE A 255 -18.42 50.84 -34.01
N LEU A 256 -17.63 51.81 -34.50
CA LEU A 256 -16.43 51.75 -35.37
C LEU A 256 -16.71 51.55 -36.88
N MET A 257 -17.00 52.57 -37.69
CA MET A 257 -16.09 53.65 -38.13
C MET A 257 -14.63 53.47 -37.72
N PHE A 258 -13.85 52.69 -38.47
CA PHE A 258 -12.41 52.93 -38.61
C PHE A 258 -11.92 52.38 -39.97
N LEU A 259 -11.56 53.33 -40.85
CA LEU A 259 -10.44 53.29 -41.82
C LEU A 259 -10.47 52.26 -42.98
N THR A 260 -10.77 52.72 -44.21
CA THR A 260 -9.81 53.13 -45.27
C THR A 260 -9.03 52.00 -45.95
N TYR A 261 -9.18 51.95 -47.28
CA TYR A 261 -8.13 51.69 -48.29
C TYR A 261 -7.25 50.43 -48.11
N CYS A 262 -7.65 49.35 -48.80
CA CYS A 262 -6.91 48.64 -49.86
C CYS A 262 -7.58 47.29 -50.13
#